data_AF-A0A6I6SSK9-F1
#
_entry.id   AF-A0A6I6SSK9-F1
#
_cell.length_a   1.000
_cell.length_b   1.000
_cell.length_c   1.000
_cell.angle_alpha   90.00
_cell.angle_beta   90.00
_cell.angle_gamma   90.00
#
_symmetry.space_group_name_H-M   'P 1'
#
loop_
_entity.id
_entity.type
_entity.pdbx_description
1 polymer ?
#
loop_
_entity_poly.entity_id
_entity_poly.type
_entity_poly.pdbx_seq_one_letter_code
_entity_poly.pdbx_strand_id
1 'polypeptide(L)'
;MIKIPDAILTASGLALLLLPLHASADTLALPSDAVIGAQVIDDVVVEGDDGRRDDILLRPAIGLAEATHELPEYCVVVGDARQEGDRLRLTTKALTCIETNGGESDIYSGEISAAAYEADGSYGLAVCDADRCVLPSDHLFQLRLASRLEIEEQDNPSARINEQRRQAEGAGVANPIPAERPDPDSDPDTD
;
A
#
# COMPACT_ATOMS: atom_id res chain seq x y z
N MET A 1 -80.34 16.27 1.21
CA MET A 1 -79.81 16.05 2.57
C MET A 1 -78.54 15.24 2.44
N ILE A 2 -77.42 15.89 2.74
CA ILE A 2 -76.05 15.39 2.55
C ILE A 2 -75.61 14.66 3.82
N LYS A 3 -75.01 13.48 3.67
CA LYS A 3 -74.25 12.81 4.74
C LYS A 3 -73.03 12.16 4.08
N ILE A 4 -71.87 12.77 4.25
CA ILE A 4 -70.54 12.26 3.84
C ILE A 4 -69.59 12.50 5.03
N PRO A 5 -68.66 11.56 5.29
CA PRO A 5 -68.23 11.19 6.63
C PRO A 5 -66.95 11.90 7.09
N ASP A 6 -66.70 11.77 8.40
CA ASP A 6 -65.49 12.18 9.08
C ASP A 6 -64.25 11.48 8.49
N ALA A 7 -63.34 12.30 8.00
CA ALA A 7 -61.94 11.95 7.78
C ALA A 7 -61.17 12.15 9.09
N ILE A 8 -60.20 11.27 9.38
CA ILE A 8 -58.91 11.49 10.09
C ILE A 8 -58.22 10.11 10.04
N LEU A 9 -57.35 9.82 9.06
CA LEU A 9 -55.92 10.12 9.01
C LEU A 9 -55.12 9.57 10.21
N THR A 10 -54.61 8.34 10.10
CA THR A 10 -53.42 7.86 10.84
C THR A 10 -52.60 6.93 9.95
N ALA A 11 -51.89 7.52 8.98
CA ALA A 11 -50.80 6.85 8.29
C ALA A 11 -49.61 6.75 9.26
N SER A 12 -49.49 5.62 9.95
CA SER A 12 -48.33 5.33 10.80
C SER A 12 -47.13 5.04 9.91
N GLY A 13 -46.10 5.87 10.07
CA GLY A 13 -44.98 6.01 9.15
C GLY A 13 -44.13 4.76 8.94
N LEU A 14 -43.67 4.60 7.69
CA LEU A 14 -42.51 3.80 7.34
C LEU A 14 -41.32 4.30 8.17
N ALA A 15 -40.78 3.45 9.03
CA ALA A 15 -39.43 3.63 9.55
C ALA A 15 -38.46 3.59 8.36
N LEU A 16 -37.92 4.75 7.98
CA LEU A 16 -36.82 4.84 7.04
C LEU A 16 -35.63 4.05 7.62
N LEU A 17 -35.25 3.00 6.89
CA LEU A 17 -33.95 2.35 7.00
C LEU A 17 -32.86 3.38 6.69
N LEU A 18 -32.37 4.07 7.72
CA LEU A 18 -31.08 4.75 7.69
C LEU A 18 -29.99 3.68 7.85
N LEU A 19 -29.79 2.88 6.81
CA LEU A 19 -28.55 2.12 6.70
C LEU A 19 -27.46 3.14 6.38
N PRO A 20 -26.41 3.26 7.20
CA PRO A 20 -25.22 3.98 6.77
C PRO A 20 -24.66 3.20 5.58
N LEU A 21 -24.69 3.79 4.39
CA LEU A 21 -23.85 3.35 3.29
C LEU A 21 -22.41 3.50 3.79
N HIS A 22 -21.83 2.42 4.31
CA HIS A 22 -20.40 2.37 4.56
C HIS A 22 -19.74 2.46 3.20
N ALA A 23 -18.85 3.45 3.09
CA ALA A 23 -18.07 3.76 1.91
C ALA A 23 -17.44 2.50 1.34
N SER A 24 -17.46 2.40 0.02
CA SER A 24 -16.66 1.44 -0.73
C SER A 24 -15.20 1.59 -0.29
N ALA A 25 -14.54 0.50 0.11
CA ALA A 25 -13.10 0.49 0.30
C ALA A 25 -12.44 0.98 -1.00
N ASP A 26 -11.41 1.83 -0.90
CA ASP A 26 -10.60 2.16 -2.07
C ASP A 26 -9.86 0.88 -2.52
N THR A 27 -9.77 0.66 -3.83
CA THR A 27 -9.21 -0.57 -4.42
C THR A 27 -8.02 -0.20 -5.29
N LEU A 28 -6.86 -0.79 -5.02
CA LEU A 28 -5.71 -0.73 -5.93
C LEU A 28 -5.97 -1.67 -7.11
N ALA A 29 -6.12 -1.11 -8.31
CA ALA A 29 -6.46 -1.88 -9.51
C ALA A 29 -5.53 -1.58 -10.68
N LEU A 30 -5.01 -2.63 -11.33
CA LEU A 30 -4.23 -2.55 -12.57
C LEU A 30 -4.72 -3.58 -13.59
N PRO A 31 -4.79 -3.24 -14.89
CA PRO A 31 -5.23 -4.18 -15.92
C PRO A 31 -4.21 -5.32 -16.13
N SER A 32 -4.66 -6.41 -16.75
CA SER A 32 -3.86 -7.63 -16.93
C SER A 32 -2.67 -7.49 -17.87
N ASP A 33 -2.55 -6.38 -18.59
CA ASP A 33 -1.48 -6.02 -19.52
C ASP A 33 -0.67 -4.82 -19.03
N ALA A 34 -0.84 -4.42 -17.76
CA ALA A 34 -0.06 -3.35 -17.17
C ALA A 34 1.45 -3.68 -17.20
N VAL A 35 2.24 -2.66 -17.53
CA VAL A 35 3.70 -2.68 -17.53
C VAL A 35 4.17 -1.67 -16.49
N ILE A 36 4.93 -2.13 -15.51
CA ILE A 36 5.40 -1.32 -14.38
C ILE A 36 6.92 -1.37 -14.37
N GLY A 37 7.57 -0.24 -14.08
CA GLY A 37 9.00 -0.22 -13.84
C GLY A 37 9.36 -0.76 -12.46
N ALA A 38 10.41 -1.56 -12.36
CA ALA A 38 10.85 -2.15 -11.10
C ALA A 38 12.37 -2.27 -11.00
N GLN A 39 12.84 -2.40 -9.76
CA GLN A 39 14.21 -2.73 -9.36
C GLN A 39 14.16 -3.71 -8.20
N VAL A 40 15.24 -4.48 -8.00
CA VAL A 40 15.47 -5.19 -6.74
C VAL A 40 15.92 -4.21 -5.66
N ILE A 41 15.52 -4.47 -4.41
CA ILE A 41 15.93 -3.64 -3.27
C ILE A 41 17.41 -3.85 -2.96
N ASP A 42 17.84 -5.11 -2.98
CA ASP A 42 19.23 -5.54 -2.77
C ASP A 42 19.71 -6.36 -3.97
N ASP A 43 21.03 -6.36 -4.21
CA ASP A 43 21.63 -7.15 -5.27
C ASP A 43 21.25 -8.63 -5.13
N VAL A 44 20.75 -9.22 -6.22
CA VAL A 44 20.37 -10.63 -6.28
C VAL A 44 21.45 -11.42 -7.03
N VAL A 45 22.02 -12.41 -6.35
CA VAL A 45 22.94 -13.38 -6.95
C VAL A 45 22.26 -14.73 -7.01
N VAL A 46 22.26 -15.35 -8.20
CA VAL A 46 21.79 -16.71 -8.42
C VAL A 46 22.94 -17.51 -9.01
N GLU A 47 23.38 -18.55 -8.30
CA GLU A 47 24.49 -19.42 -8.67
C GLU A 47 24.30 -20.81 -8.04
N GLY A 48 25.00 -21.82 -8.56
CA GLY A 48 24.96 -23.19 -8.05
C GLY A 48 23.83 -24.07 -8.60
N ASP A 49 23.76 -25.31 -8.14
CA ASP A 49 23.00 -26.41 -8.79
C ASP A 49 21.48 -26.17 -8.85
N ASP A 50 20.90 -25.46 -7.88
CA ASP A 50 19.46 -25.18 -7.87
C ASP A 50 19.07 -24.00 -8.78
N GLY A 51 20.04 -23.14 -9.12
CA GLY A 51 19.87 -21.99 -10.01
C GLY A 51 18.67 -21.11 -9.65
N ARG A 52 18.35 -20.98 -8.36
CA ARG A 52 17.11 -20.36 -7.87
C ARG A 52 17.34 -19.53 -6.60
N ARG A 53 16.61 -18.42 -6.49
CA ARG A 53 16.52 -17.59 -5.29
C ARG A 53 15.06 -17.20 -5.07
N ASP A 54 14.54 -17.56 -3.91
CA ASP A 54 13.17 -17.22 -3.52
C ASP A 54 13.12 -15.97 -2.64
N ASP A 55 11.94 -15.37 -2.55
CA ASP A 55 11.63 -14.26 -1.64
C ASP A 55 12.52 -13.02 -1.87
N ILE A 56 12.86 -12.74 -3.12
CA ILE A 56 13.55 -11.50 -3.47
C ILE A 56 12.58 -10.32 -3.37
N LEU A 57 13.11 -9.19 -2.91
CA LEU A 57 12.33 -7.98 -2.70
C LEU A 57 12.57 -6.99 -3.83
N LEU A 58 11.47 -6.42 -4.29
CA LEU A 58 11.40 -5.51 -5.41
C LEU A 58 10.71 -4.22 -4.96
N ARG A 59 11.10 -3.12 -5.57
CA ARG A 59 10.41 -1.83 -5.42
C ARG A 59 9.97 -1.31 -6.79
N PRO A 60 8.88 -0.55 -6.86
CA PRO A 60 8.56 0.24 -8.05
C PRO A 60 9.71 1.18 -8.39
N ALA A 61 9.91 1.40 -9.68
CA ALA A 61 10.93 2.31 -10.16
C ALA A 61 10.37 3.18 -11.29
N ILE A 62 10.75 4.46 -11.25
CA ILE A 62 10.40 5.46 -12.26
C ILE A 62 11.50 5.55 -13.32
N GLY A 63 11.15 6.04 -14.51
CA GLY A 63 12.13 6.35 -15.57
C GLY A 63 12.29 5.32 -16.68
N LEU A 64 11.50 4.24 -16.68
CA LEU A 64 11.33 3.38 -17.84
C LEU A 64 10.25 3.96 -18.77
N ALA A 65 10.63 4.26 -20.01
CA ALA A 65 9.71 4.87 -20.98
C ALA A 65 8.57 3.93 -21.41
N GLU A 66 8.78 2.62 -21.23
CA GLU A 66 7.86 1.56 -21.59
C GLU A 66 6.86 1.23 -20.48
N ALA A 67 7.05 1.79 -19.28
CA ALA A 67 6.07 1.64 -18.19
C ALA A 67 4.76 2.35 -18.58
N THR A 68 3.66 1.61 -18.48
CA THR A 68 2.32 2.12 -18.82
C THR A 68 1.53 2.50 -17.57
N HIS A 69 1.91 1.95 -16.41
CA HIS A 69 1.26 2.17 -15.13
C HIS A 69 2.30 2.25 -14.02
N GLU A 70 1.91 2.86 -12.92
CA GLU A 70 2.74 3.02 -11.73
C GLU A 70 2.05 2.33 -10.54
N LEU A 71 2.87 1.72 -9.68
CA LEU A 71 2.46 1.34 -8.34
C LEU A 71 2.74 2.51 -7.39
N PRO A 72 2.04 2.60 -6.25
CA PRO A 72 2.39 3.56 -5.20
C PRO A 72 3.89 3.53 -4.85
N GLU A 73 4.46 4.69 -4.50
CA GLU A 73 5.90 4.80 -4.23
C GLU A 73 6.37 3.82 -3.14
N TYR A 74 5.57 3.68 -2.07
CA TYR A 74 5.86 2.76 -0.98
C TYR A 74 5.24 1.38 -1.21
N CYS A 75 5.65 0.71 -2.29
CA CYS A 75 5.35 -0.70 -2.48
C CYS A 75 6.58 -1.58 -2.34
N VAL A 76 6.37 -2.75 -1.75
CA VAL A 76 7.31 -3.87 -1.80
C VAL A 76 6.63 -5.02 -2.52
N VAL A 77 7.27 -5.52 -3.56
CA VAL A 77 6.82 -6.70 -4.31
C VAL A 77 7.77 -7.85 -3.98
N VAL A 78 7.21 -9.02 -3.70
CA VAL A 78 7.96 -10.25 -3.42
C VAL A 78 7.90 -11.13 -4.66
N GLY A 79 9.06 -11.65 -5.07
CA GLY A 79 9.17 -12.57 -6.18
C GLY A 79 10.21 -13.64 -5.97
N ASP A 80 10.34 -14.50 -6.97
CA ASP A 80 11.32 -15.55 -7.06
C ASP A 80 12.11 -15.37 -8.36
N ALA A 81 13.40 -15.70 -8.32
CA ALA A 81 14.30 -15.63 -9.45
C ALA A 81 14.89 -17.02 -9.75
N ARG A 82 15.01 -17.35 -11.03
CA ARG A 82 15.57 -18.61 -11.49
C ARG A 82 16.42 -18.38 -12.73
N GLN A 83 17.61 -18.95 -12.76
CA GLN A 83 18.41 -19.01 -13.97
C GLN A 83 17.78 -19.98 -14.97
N GLU A 84 17.63 -19.52 -16.21
CA GLU A 84 17.24 -20.36 -17.33
C GLU A 84 18.09 -20.03 -18.56
N GLY A 85 19.11 -20.85 -18.80
CA GLY A 85 20.12 -20.58 -19.80
C GLY A 85 20.95 -19.35 -19.43
N ASP A 86 21.02 -18.40 -20.35
CA ASP A 86 21.73 -17.13 -20.23
C ASP A 86 20.87 -15.99 -19.67
N ARG A 87 19.67 -16.30 -19.15
CA ARG A 87 18.75 -15.30 -18.61
C ARG A 87 18.28 -15.63 -17.21
N LEU A 88 18.04 -14.58 -16.43
CA LEU A 88 17.40 -14.66 -15.13
C LEU A 88 15.90 -14.46 -15.33
N ARG A 89 15.10 -15.50 -15.08
CA ARG A 89 13.64 -15.39 -15.03
C ARG A 89 13.23 -14.95 -13.63
N LEU A 90 12.37 -13.95 -13.57
CA LEU A 90 11.82 -13.44 -12.34
C LEU A 90 10.30 -13.41 -12.44
N THR A 91 9.63 -13.93 -11.41
CA THR A 91 8.18 -13.92 -11.28
C THR A 91 7.78 -13.38 -9.91
N THR A 92 6.69 -12.62 -9.83
CA THR A 92 6.18 -12.09 -8.56
C THR A 92 5.12 -13.02 -7.98
N LYS A 93 4.87 -12.90 -6.68
CA LYS A 93 3.83 -13.66 -5.98
C LYS A 93 2.97 -12.83 -5.03
N ALA A 94 3.53 -11.80 -4.41
CA ALA A 94 2.82 -10.96 -3.46
C ALA A 94 3.31 -9.52 -3.51
N LEU A 95 2.48 -8.59 -3.07
CA LEU A 95 2.86 -7.20 -2.87
C LEU A 95 2.19 -6.62 -1.64
N THR A 96 2.84 -5.61 -1.09
CA THR A 96 2.27 -4.71 -0.09
C THR A 96 2.59 -3.28 -0.49
N CYS A 97 1.57 -2.45 -0.62
CA CYS A 97 1.66 -1.04 -0.94
C CYS A 97 1.09 -0.21 0.20
N ILE A 98 1.72 0.94 0.45
CA ILE A 98 1.25 1.95 1.38
C ILE A 98 1.08 3.24 0.58
N GLU A 99 -0.16 3.74 0.52
CA GLU A 99 -0.42 5.06 -0.02
C GLU A 99 -0.51 6.06 1.13
N THR A 100 0.14 7.21 1.01
CA THR A 100 0.15 8.24 2.05
C THR A 100 -0.56 9.48 1.55
N ASN A 101 -1.86 9.62 1.86
CA ASN A 101 -2.66 10.78 1.50
C ASN A 101 -3.07 11.54 2.77
N GLY A 102 -2.72 12.84 2.85
CA GLY A 102 -3.27 13.75 3.86
C GLY A 102 -2.99 13.41 5.34
N GLY A 103 -1.97 12.58 5.63
CA GLY A 103 -1.63 12.15 6.99
C GLY A 103 -2.30 10.83 7.42
N GLU A 104 -3.08 10.23 6.53
CA GLU A 104 -3.57 8.85 6.67
C GLU A 104 -2.77 7.94 5.74
N SER A 105 -2.89 6.63 5.96
CA SER A 105 -2.16 5.66 5.16
C SER A 105 -3.06 4.50 4.82
N ASP A 106 -3.17 4.19 3.54
CA ASP A 106 -3.99 3.10 3.04
C ASP A 106 -3.06 1.94 2.71
N ILE A 107 -3.39 0.75 3.22
CA ILE A 107 -2.54 -0.43 3.10
C ILE A 107 -3.20 -1.39 2.13
N TYR A 108 -2.54 -1.68 1.02
CA TYR A 108 -2.99 -2.67 0.05
C TYR A 108 -2.04 -3.86 0.08
N SER A 109 -2.53 -5.04 0.47
CA SER A 109 -1.71 -6.25 0.49
C SER A 109 -2.44 -7.41 -0.18
N GLY A 110 -1.76 -8.09 -1.10
CA GLY A 110 -2.37 -9.17 -1.86
C GLY A 110 -1.39 -9.90 -2.77
N GLU A 111 -1.95 -10.79 -3.59
CA GLU A 111 -1.18 -11.53 -4.58
C GLU A 111 -1.01 -10.72 -5.87
N ILE A 112 0.13 -10.90 -6.53
CA ILE A 112 0.41 -10.33 -7.85
C ILE A 112 1.09 -11.37 -8.71
N SER A 113 0.58 -11.55 -9.92
CA SER A 113 1.18 -12.40 -10.94
C SER A 113 1.75 -11.52 -12.04
N ALA A 114 3.07 -11.37 -12.05
CA ALA A 114 3.82 -10.63 -13.05
C ALA A 114 5.16 -11.32 -13.31
N ALA A 115 5.75 -11.05 -14.47
CA ALA A 115 7.07 -11.54 -14.82
C ALA A 115 7.97 -10.43 -15.34
N ALA A 116 9.28 -10.61 -15.18
CA ALA A 116 10.27 -9.63 -15.60
C ALA A 116 10.59 -9.72 -17.09
N TYR A 117 10.68 -8.55 -17.70
CA TYR A 117 11.11 -8.33 -19.08
C TYR A 117 12.17 -7.24 -19.11
N GLU A 118 13.12 -7.39 -20.02
CA GLU A 118 14.10 -6.33 -20.29
C GLU A 118 13.45 -5.13 -20.98
N ALA A 119 14.17 -4.00 -20.99
CA ALA A 119 13.73 -2.77 -21.65
C ALA A 119 13.43 -2.98 -23.15
N ASP A 120 14.17 -3.88 -23.80
CA ASP A 120 13.96 -4.29 -25.19
C ASP A 120 12.72 -5.20 -25.41
N GLY A 121 12.04 -5.57 -24.32
CA GLY A 121 10.86 -6.43 -24.30
C GLY A 121 11.16 -7.93 -24.32
N SER A 122 12.43 -8.33 -24.22
CA SER A 122 12.83 -9.74 -24.07
C SER A 122 12.37 -10.30 -22.74
N TYR A 123 11.89 -11.55 -22.75
CA TYR A 123 11.48 -12.23 -21.54
C TYR A 123 12.69 -12.68 -20.70
N GLY A 124 12.67 -12.34 -19.41
CA GLY A 124 13.79 -12.56 -18.50
C GLY A 124 14.92 -11.53 -18.71
N LEU A 125 15.83 -11.45 -17.74
CA LEU A 125 16.88 -10.43 -17.66
C LEU A 125 18.22 -10.97 -18.17
N ALA A 126 18.92 -10.18 -18.99
CA ALA A 126 20.21 -10.55 -19.59
C ALA A 126 21.38 -10.26 -18.63
N VAL A 127 21.33 -10.86 -17.45
CA VAL A 127 22.24 -10.57 -16.32
C VAL A 127 23.05 -11.79 -15.87
N CYS A 128 23.07 -12.83 -16.69
CA CYS A 128 23.77 -14.08 -16.43
C CYS A 128 25.03 -14.20 -17.27
N ASP A 129 26.10 -14.68 -16.64
CA ASP A 129 27.33 -15.12 -17.28
C ASP A 129 27.59 -16.57 -16.84
N ALA A 130 27.62 -17.49 -17.80
CA ALA A 130 27.71 -18.94 -17.57
C ALA A 130 26.68 -19.46 -16.54
N ASP A 131 27.14 -19.86 -15.35
CA ASP A 131 26.36 -20.45 -14.25
C ASP A 131 26.04 -19.45 -13.13
N ARG A 132 26.25 -18.16 -13.40
CA ARG A 132 26.11 -17.10 -12.40
C ARG A 132 25.33 -15.91 -12.95
N CYS A 133 24.22 -15.60 -12.31
CA CYS A 133 23.44 -14.39 -12.56
C CYS A 133 23.64 -13.39 -11.44
N VAL A 134 23.90 -12.13 -11.80
CA VAL A 134 24.00 -11.01 -10.86
C VAL A 134 23.07 -9.92 -11.33
N LEU A 135 22.00 -9.67 -10.57
CA LEU A 135 21.05 -8.59 -10.81
C LEU A 135 21.33 -7.47 -9.78
N PRO A 136 21.97 -6.37 -10.20
CA PRO A 136 22.23 -5.22 -9.32
C PRO A 136 20.95 -4.49 -8.93
N SER A 137 20.96 -3.87 -7.76
CA SER A 137 19.86 -3.04 -7.22
C SER A 137 19.55 -1.77 -8.03
N ASP A 138 20.45 -1.31 -8.89
CA ASP A 138 20.22 -0.18 -9.79
C ASP A 138 19.72 -0.60 -11.19
N HIS A 139 19.65 -1.90 -11.48
CA HIS A 139 19.18 -2.41 -12.76
C HIS A 139 17.66 -2.25 -12.88
N LEU A 140 17.24 -1.41 -13.82
CA LEU A 140 15.83 -1.15 -14.16
C LEU A 140 15.31 -2.19 -15.13
N PHE A 141 14.14 -2.75 -14.83
CA PHE A 141 13.44 -3.68 -15.74
C PHE A 141 11.92 -3.53 -15.65
N GLN A 142 11.21 -4.16 -16.59
CA GLN A 142 9.75 -4.14 -16.65
C GLN A 142 9.17 -5.34 -15.89
N LEU A 143 8.17 -5.11 -15.06
CA LEU A 143 7.23 -6.13 -14.62
C LEU A 143 5.97 -6.04 -15.48
N ARG A 144 5.65 -7.14 -16.18
CA ARG A 144 4.40 -7.25 -16.96
C ARG A 144 3.45 -8.16 -16.24
N LEU A 145 2.25 -7.65 -15.96
CA LEU A 145 1.21 -8.43 -15.31
C LEU A 145 0.78 -9.59 -16.23
N ALA A 146 0.47 -10.73 -15.62
CA ALA A 146 -0.11 -11.90 -16.28
C ALA A 146 -1.62 -11.99 -16.04
N SER A 147 -2.10 -11.31 -14.99
CA SER A 147 -3.52 -11.22 -14.64
C SER A 147 -3.82 -9.82 -14.10
N ARG A 148 -5.10 -9.45 -14.10
CA ARG A 148 -5.54 -8.21 -13.48
C ARG A 148 -5.17 -8.21 -11.99
N LEU A 149 -4.72 -7.07 -11.49
CA LEU A 149 -4.55 -6.81 -10.07
C LEU A 149 -5.78 -6.07 -9.56
N GLU A 150 -6.41 -6.59 -8.51
CA GLU A 150 -7.47 -5.91 -7.75
C GLU A 150 -7.24 -6.24 -6.27
N ILE A 151 -6.79 -5.27 -5.48
CA ILE A 151 -6.53 -5.44 -4.04
C ILE A 151 -7.35 -4.44 -3.25
N GLU A 152 -8.19 -4.94 -2.36
CA GLU A 152 -8.95 -4.14 -1.41
C GLU A 152 -8.01 -3.60 -0.31
N GLU A 153 -8.27 -2.36 0.09
CA GLU A 153 -7.65 -1.74 1.26
C GLU A 153 -7.85 -2.61 2.52
N GLN A 154 -6.78 -2.74 3.31
CA GLN A 154 -6.75 -3.48 4.56
C GLN A 154 -6.99 -2.54 5.75
N ASP A 155 -7.61 -3.05 6.83
CA ASP A 155 -7.79 -2.28 8.07
C ASP A 155 -6.42 -1.76 8.56
N ASN A 156 -6.33 -0.44 8.75
CA ASN A 156 -5.15 0.21 9.33
C ASN A 156 -5.42 0.60 10.79
N PRO A 157 -4.93 -0.17 11.78
CA PRO A 157 -5.11 0.15 13.19
C PRO A 157 -4.55 1.52 13.58
N SER A 158 -3.49 1.97 12.90
CA SER A 158 -2.87 3.27 13.14
C SER A 158 -3.78 4.40 12.71
N ALA A 159 -4.47 4.27 11.57
CA ALA A 159 -5.47 5.24 11.13
C ALA A 159 -6.59 5.37 12.16
N ARG A 160 -7.10 4.25 12.68
CA ARG A 160 -8.13 4.24 13.74
C ARG A 160 -7.65 4.90 15.04
N ILE A 161 -6.41 4.64 15.47
CA ILE A 161 -5.83 5.29 16.66
C ILE A 161 -5.64 6.80 16.45
N ASN A 162 -5.18 7.21 15.27
CA ASN A 162 -5.00 8.62 14.94
C ASN A 162 -6.34 9.35 14.89
N GLU A 163 -7.38 8.73 14.33
CA GLU A 163 -8.73 9.28 14.35
C GLU A 163 -9.27 9.43 15.79
N GLN A 164 -9.07 8.41 16.64
CA GLN A 164 -9.43 8.51 18.06
C GLN A 164 -8.71 9.66 18.76
N ARG A 165 -7.43 9.91 18.45
CA ARG A 165 -6.69 11.06 18.99
C ARG A 165 -7.26 12.39 18.51
N ARG A 166 -7.59 12.52 17.23
CA ARG A 166 -8.26 13.72 16.68
C ARG A 166 -9.60 14.00 17.38
N GLN A 167 -10.38 12.95 17.64
CA GLN A 167 -11.66 13.06 18.36
C GLN A 167 -11.46 13.42 19.85
N ALA A 168 -10.42 12.89 20.49
CA ALA A 168 -10.09 13.20 21.88
C ALA A 168 -9.51 14.62 22.06
N GLU A 169 -8.78 15.14 21.06
CA GLU A 169 -8.20 16.48 21.05
C GLU A 169 -9.19 17.57 20.58
N GLY A 170 -10.40 17.19 20.12
CA GLY A 170 -11.49 18.09 19.73
C GLY A 170 -12.11 18.89 20.90
N ALA A 171 -11.80 18.53 22.14
CA ALA A 171 -11.94 19.42 23.29
C ALA A 171 -10.53 19.83 23.69
N GLY A 172 -10.06 20.99 23.25
CA GLY A 172 -8.77 21.55 23.63
C GLY A 172 -8.64 21.69 25.14
N VAL A 173 -8.29 20.61 25.83
CA VAL A 173 -7.68 20.66 27.15
C VAL A 173 -6.22 20.89 26.84
N ALA A 174 -5.82 22.16 26.79
CA ALA A 174 -4.42 22.51 26.94
C ALA A 174 -3.91 21.67 28.11
N ASN A 175 -2.95 20.77 27.87
CA ASN A 175 -2.21 20.14 28.95
C ASN A 175 -1.76 21.30 29.84
N PRO A 176 -2.28 21.43 31.08
CA PRO A 176 -1.87 22.53 31.92
C PRO A 176 -0.37 22.33 32.11
N ILE A 177 0.44 23.27 31.61
CA ILE A 177 1.80 23.41 32.12
C ILE A 177 1.59 23.58 33.62
N PRO A 178 2.10 22.70 34.49
CA PRO A 178 1.95 22.88 35.91
C PRO A 178 2.46 24.28 36.26
N ALA A 179 1.54 25.15 36.67
CA ALA A 179 1.92 26.40 37.29
C ALA A 179 2.65 26.03 38.59
N GLU A 180 3.76 26.74 38.82
CA GLU A 180 4.59 26.67 40.03
C GLU A 180 5.58 25.50 40.07
N ARG A 181 6.72 25.69 39.37
CA ARG A 181 7.99 25.34 40.04
C ARG A 181 8.16 26.33 41.19
N PRO A 182 8.43 25.88 42.42
CA PRO A 182 8.90 26.75 43.47
C PRO A 182 10.15 27.49 42.96
N ASP A 183 10.15 28.81 43.11
CA ASP A 183 11.31 29.65 42.82
C ASP A 183 12.47 29.21 43.74
N PRO A 184 13.61 28.75 43.19
CA PRO A 184 14.74 28.29 43.99
C PRO A 184 15.38 29.40 44.85
N ASP A 185 14.98 30.65 44.67
CA ASP A 185 15.53 31.81 45.38
C ASP A 185 14.70 32.26 46.60
N SER A 186 13.74 31.44 47.06
CA SER A 186 13.06 31.67 48.34
C SER A 186 13.93 31.16 49.51
N ASP A 187 15.02 31.88 49.75
CA ASP A 187 15.89 31.70 50.91
C ASP A 187 15.13 32.09 52.20
N PRO A 188 15.01 31.19 53.20
CA PRO A 188 14.40 31.51 54.47
C PRO A 188 15.45 32.06 55.42
N ASP A 189 15.92 33.28 55.19
CA ASP A 189 16.75 34.00 56.16
C ASP A 189 16.31 35.45 56.27
N THR A 190 15.53 35.76 57.31
CA THR A 190 15.62 37.05 58.02
C THR A 190 14.93 36.95 59.38
N ASP A 191 15.77 37.01 60.41
CA ASP A 191 15.48 37.26 61.83
C ASP A 191 14.95 38.70 62.02
#